data_AF-A0A7C9JC00-F1
#
_entry.id   AF-A0A7C9JC00-F1
#
_cell.length_a   1.000
_cell.length_b   1.000
_cell.length_c   1.000
_cell.angle_alpha   90.00
_cell.angle_beta   90.00
_cell.angle_gamma   90.00
#
_symmetry.space_group_name_H-M   'P 1'
#
loop_
_entity.id
_entity.type
_entity.pdbx_description
1 polymer ?
#
loop_
_entity_poly.entity_id
_entity_poly.type
_entity_poly.pdbx_seq_one_letter_code
_entity_poly.pdbx_strand_id
1 'polypeptide(L)'
;MISRTLAAAAAGLILAALVPSPAAAAPGTKSVHLRNGLTVKIPATWKVYKVAKDYTRVVTGSCPTAGTRNFGYRDSGCRSFWVFGPAAIRVGHETFNAYEPSRPYSPATDVGPCVYDKKLWMGSFKTKPAVKGYRLVGAGHNAHYREWKGSCMYGPPKYDYAGGFTQREWYLPTSKILIVDQWKTPGLATILRTSTWN
;
A
#
# COMPACT_ATOMS: atom_id res chain seq x y z
N MET A 1 65.73 7.14 -47.59
CA MET A 1 64.58 6.57 -48.33
C MET A 1 63.41 6.57 -47.34
N ILE A 2 62.58 7.62 -47.31
CA ILE A 2 61.25 7.69 -47.98
C ILE A 2 60.47 6.39 -47.71
N SER A 3 59.41 6.34 -46.91
CA SER A 3 58.17 7.09 -47.17
C SER A 3 57.25 7.21 -45.96
N ARG A 4 56.45 8.29 -45.98
CA ARG A 4 55.38 8.66 -45.05
C ARG A 4 54.10 7.88 -45.38
N THR A 5 53.26 7.62 -44.37
CA THR A 5 51.80 7.67 -44.53
C THR A 5 51.13 8.06 -43.21
N LEU A 6 50.51 9.24 -43.22
CA LEU A 6 49.60 9.76 -42.20
C LEU A 6 48.23 9.12 -42.40
N ALA A 7 47.63 8.56 -41.34
CA ALA A 7 46.21 8.19 -41.33
C ALA A 7 45.42 9.28 -40.61
N ALA A 8 44.57 9.97 -41.36
CA ALA A 8 43.69 11.02 -40.86
C ALA A 8 42.46 10.43 -40.14
N ALA A 9 42.10 11.06 -39.02
CA ALA A 9 40.91 10.76 -38.25
C ALA A 9 39.64 11.29 -38.95
N ALA A 10 38.55 10.51 -38.91
CA ALA A 10 37.21 10.98 -39.20
C ALA A 10 36.33 10.75 -37.96
N ALA A 11 36.14 11.82 -37.19
CA ALA A 11 35.18 11.86 -36.08
C ALA A 11 33.78 12.14 -36.65
N GLY A 12 32.93 11.11 -36.70
CA GLY A 12 31.52 11.25 -37.03
C GLY A 12 30.73 11.75 -35.81
N LEU A 13 30.33 13.02 -35.84
CA LEU A 13 29.35 13.59 -34.89
C LEU A 13 27.94 13.10 -35.27
N ILE A 14 27.42 12.13 -34.52
CA ILE A 14 26.01 11.74 -34.60
C ILE A 14 25.20 12.74 -33.77
N LEU A 15 24.52 13.69 -34.42
CA LEU A 15 23.47 14.48 -33.78
C LEU A 15 22.26 13.58 -33.52
N ALA A 16 22.16 13.04 -32.31
CA ALA A 16 20.92 12.45 -31.83
C ALA A 16 19.91 13.57 -31.55
N ALA A 17 18.92 13.73 -32.44
CA ALA A 17 17.78 14.62 -32.21
C ALA A 17 17.01 14.13 -30.96
N LEU A 18 17.03 14.93 -29.90
CA LEU A 18 16.19 14.75 -28.71
C LEU A 18 14.73 14.98 -29.11
N VAL A 19 14.04 13.92 -29.51
CA VAL A 19 12.58 13.95 -29.66
C VAL A 19 12.00 14.05 -28.24
N PRO A 20 11.31 15.14 -27.87
CA PRO A 20 10.67 15.20 -26.56
C PRO A 20 9.60 14.11 -26.51
N SER A 21 9.82 13.10 -25.65
CA SER A 21 8.76 12.12 -25.37
C SER A 21 7.55 12.88 -24.84
N PRO A 22 6.34 12.63 -25.39
CA PRO A 22 5.14 13.27 -24.88
C PRO A 22 5.02 12.94 -23.39
N ALA A 23 5.03 13.98 -22.56
CA ALA A 23 4.80 13.85 -21.13
C ALA A 23 3.46 13.12 -20.95
N ALA A 24 3.51 11.93 -20.35
CA ALA A 24 2.29 11.21 -20.00
C ALA A 24 1.39 12.15 -19.22
N ALA A 25 0.20 12.44 -19.76
CA ALA A 25 -0.77 13.31 -19.10
C ALA A 25 -0.94 12.83 -17.66
N ALA A 26 -0.74 13.72 -16.69
CA ALA A 26 -0.88 13.38 -15.29
C ALA A 26 -2.28 12.76 -15.12
N PRO A 27 -2.39 11.53 -14.60
CA PRO A 27 -3.69 10.91 -14.45
C PRO A 27 -4.57 11.84 -13.62
N GLY A 28 -5.74 12.20 -14.16
CA GLY A 28 -6.69 13.05 -13.45
C GLY A 28 -7.00 12.50 -12.06
N THR A 29 -7.46 13.35 -11.14
CA THR A 29 -7.85 12.92 -9.79
C THR A 29 -9.36 12.91 -9.64
N LYS A 30 -9.88 12.06 -8.76
CA LYS A 30 -11.29 12.07 -8.33
C LYS A 30 -11.40 12.14 -6.82
N SER A 31 -12.44 12.82 -6.35
CA SER A 31 -12.81 12.85 -4.93
C SER A 31 -13.54 11.57 -4.56
N VAL A 32 -13.20 11.00 -3.41
CA VAL A 32 -13.86 9.81 -2.87
C VAL A 32 -14.24 10.08 -1.42
N HIS A 33 -15.55 10.03 -1.17
CA HIS A 33 -16.08 10.02 0.18
C HIS A 33 -15.88 8.64 0.79
N LEU A 34 -15.08 8.57 1.85
CA LEU A 34 -14.77 7.33 2.53
C LEU A 34 -15.77 7.09 3.65
N ARG A 35 -15.57 7.72 4.81
CA ARG A 35 -16.36 7.49 6.02
C ARG A 35 -16.27 8.70 6.96
N ASN A 36 -17.36 8.98 7.69
CA ASN A 36 -17.40 9.94 8.80
C ASN A 36 -16.79 11.31 8.42
N GLY A 37 -17.19 11.83 7.27
CA GLY A 37 -16.72 13.10 6.70
C GLY A 37 -15.39 13.06 5.95
N LEU A 38 -14.57 12.00 6.12
CA LEU A 38 -13.29 11.89 5.42
C LEU A 38 -13.51 11.77 3.90
N THR A 39 -12.94 12.74 3.18
CA THR A 39 -12.91 12.78 1.72
C THR A 39 -11.47 12.87 1.24
N VAL A 40 -11.09 11.97 0.33
CA VAL A 40 -9.74 11.91 -0.25
C VAL A 40 -9.78 12.18 -1.75
N LYS A 41 -8.78 12.90 -2.26
CA LYS A 41 -8.54 13.02 -3.71
C LYS A 41 -7.53 11.96 -4.12
N ILE A 42 -7.96 10.99 -4.93
CA ILE A 42 -7.11 9.89 -5.41
C ILE A 42 -6.96 9.95 -6.93
N PRO A 43 -5.89 9.36 -7.50
CA PRO A 43 -5.80 9.16 -8.95
C PRO A 43 -7.06 8.48 -9.51
N ALA A 44 -7.55 8.96 -10.65
CA ALA A 44 -8.79 8.48 -11.27
C ALA A 44 -8.71 7.00 -11.67
N THR A 45 -7.49 6.53 -11.96
CA THR A 45 -7.17 5.13 -12.28
C THR A 45 -7.33 4.18 -11.09
N TRP A 46 -7.31 4.69 -9.85
CA TRP A 46 -7.52 3.86 -8.66
C TRP A 46 -9.00 3.45 -8.56
N LYS A 47 -9.24 2.22 -8.13
CA LYS A 47 -10.59 1.65 -8.02
C LYS A 47 -10.99 1.53 -6.56
N VAL A 48 -12.21 1.94 -6.23
CA VAL A 48 -12.74 1.87 -4.87
C VAL A 48 -13.80 0.79 -4.81
N TYR A 49 -13.62 -0.16 -3.90
CA TYR A 49 -14.53 -1.28 -3.69
C TYR A 49 -15.12 -1.18 -2.28
N LYS A 50 -16.45 -1.20 -2.19
CA LYS A 50 -17.18 -1.40 -0.94
C LYS A 50 -17.36 -2.90 -0.75
N VAL A 51 -16.39 -3.54 -0.09
CA VAL A 51 -16.30 -5.00 0.00
C VAL A 51 -17.36 -5.55 0.96
N ALA A 52 -17.55 -4.88 2.10
CA ALA A 52 -18.59 -5.14 3.07
C ALA A 52 -18.86 -3.88 3.90
N LYS A 53 -19.83 -3.93 4.81
CA LYS A 53 -20.08 -2.85 5.78
C LYS A 53 -18.81 -2.57 6.59
N ASP A 54 -18.31 -1.34 6.53
CA ASP A 54 -17.06 -0.90 7.17
C ASP A 54 -15.76 -1.53 6.61
N TYR A 55 -15.83 -2.15 5.42
CA TYR A 55 -14.68 -2.65 4.68
C TYR A 55 -14.64 -1.98 3.30
N THR A 56 -13.92 -0.86 3.20
CA THR A 56 -13.62 -0.24 1.89
C THR A 56 -12.20 -0.57 1.49
N ARG A 57 -11.98 -0.99 0.25
CA ARG A 57 -10.65 -1.22 -0.32
C ARG A 57 -10.41 -0.27 -1.48
N VAL A 58 -9.25 0.37 -1.50
CA VAL A 58 -8.81 1.21 -2.62
C VAL A 58 -7.67 0.50 -3.32
N VAL A 59 -7.94 -0.02 -4.51
CA VAL A 59 -6.99 -0.72 -5.38
C VAL A 59 -6.24 0.28 -6.24
N THR A 60 -4.92 0.23 -6.17
CA THR A 60 -4.01 1.25 -6.74
C THR A 60 -3.18 0.71 -7.90
N GLY A 61 -3.31 -0.57 -8.22
CA GLY A 61 -2.63 -1.24 -9.33
C GLY A 61 -3.20 -2.64 -9.57
N SER A 62 -2.33 -3.61 -9.88
CA SER A 62 -2.74 -5.00 -10.07
C SER A 62 -3.46 -5.55 -8.84
N CYS A 63 -4.55 -6.27 -9.07
CA CYS A 63 -5.28 -6.99 -8.04
C CYS A 63 -6.01 -8.20 -8.65
N PRO A 64 -5.35 -9.38 -8.68
CA PRO A 64 -5.86 -10.55 -9.39
C PRO A 64 -7.09 -11.19 -8.73
N THR A 65 -7.34 -10.90 -7.46
CA THR A 65 -8.50 -11.44 -6.74
C THR A 65 -9.73 -10.55 -6.82
N ALA A 66 -9.65 -9.34 -7.40
CA ALA A 66 -10.78 -8.43 -7.51
C ALA A 66 -11.97 -9.10 -8.21
N GLY A 67 -13.14 -9.09 -7.55
CA GLY A 67 -14.36 -9.74 -8.06
C GLY A 67 -14.43 -11.26 -7.86
N THR A 68 -13.43 -11.88 -7.23
CA THR A 68 -13.44 -13.31 -6.91
C THR A 68 -13.86 -13.55 -5.46
N ARG A 69 -14.21 -14.80 -5.11
CA ARG A 69 -14.47 -15.21 -3.72
C ARG A 69 -13.30 -14.99 -2.76
N ASN A 70 -12.09 -14.86 -3.29
CA ASN A 70 -10.87 -14.64 -2.50
C ASN A 70 -10.60 -13.14 -2.29
N PHE A 71 -11.46 -12.22 -2.76
CA PHE A 71 -11.26 -10.78 -2.59
C PHE A 71 -11.50 -10.36 -1.13
N GLY A 72 -10.43 -10.22 -0.37
CA GLY A 72 -10.52 -9.95 1.07
C GLY A 72 -9.20 -9.46 1.66
N TYR A 73 -9.18 -9.22 2.97
CA TYR A 73 -7.98 -8.68 3.64
C TYR A 73 -6.77 -9.62 3.53
N ARG A 74 -7.00 -10.94 3.52
CA ARG A 74 -5.95 -11.97 3.45
C ARG A 74 -5.69 -12.48 2.03
N ASP A 75 -5.94 -11.68 1.02
CA ASP A 75 -5.55 -12.04 -0.33
C ASP A 75 -4.11 -11.61 -0.66
N SER A 76 -3.64 -12.02 -1.83
CA SER A 76 -2.26 -11.81 -2.25
C SER A 76 -2.20 -11.17 -3.63
N GLY A 77 -1.19 -10.34 -3.87
CA GLY A 77 -0.96 -9.68 -5.14
C GLY A 77 -1.82 -8.45 -5.40
N CYS A 78 -2.66 -8.03 -4.44
CA CYS A 78 -3.56 -6.89 -4.60
C CYS A 78 -2.98 -5.58 -4.05
N ARG A 79 -2.33 -4.82 -4.93
CA ARG A 79 -1.79 -3.48 -4.65
C ARG A 79 -2.92 -2.53 -4.25
N SER A 80 -3.01 -2.27 -2.96
CA SER A 80 -4.17 -1.57 -2.38
C SER A 80 -3.89 -1.12 -0.96
N PHE A 81 -4.81 -0.32 -0.43
CA PHE A 81 -4.97 -0.09 1.00
C PHE A 81 -6.43 -0.25 1.41
N TRP A 82 -6.63 -0.54 2.69
CA TRP A 82 -7.94 -0.67 3.31
C TRP A 82 -8.30 0.57 4.09
N VAL A 83 -9.60 0.87 4.11
CA VAL A 83 -10.23 1.86 4.98
C VAL A 83 -11.31 1.12 5.77
N PHE A 84 -11.01 0.86 7.03
CA PHE A 84 -11.82 0.12 7.97
C PHE A 84 -12.61 1.06 8.87
N GLY A 85 -13.89 0.71 9.07
CA GLY A 85 -14.77 1.36 10.04
C GLY A 85 -15.01 0.49 11.28
N PRO A 86 -15.99 0.84 12.12
CA PRO A 86 -16.25 0.19 13.40
C PRO A 86 -16.41 -1.32 13.34
N ALA A 87 -17.12 -1.88 12.35
CA ALA A 87 -17.29 -3.33 12.28
C ALA A 87 -15.97 -4.07 12.04
N ALA A 88 -15.09 -3.53 11.20
CA ALA A 88 -13.76 -4.09 10.96
C ALA A 88 -12.80 -3.88 12.14
N ILE A 89 -12.91 -2.72 12.82
CA ILE A 89 -12.09 -2.40 14.00
C ILE A 89 -12.44 -3.32 15.17
N ARG A 90 -13.71 -3.70 15.37
CA ARG A 90 -14.12 -4.61 16.45
C ARG A 90 -13.54 -6.02 16.35
N VAL A 91 -13.07 -6.42 15.17
CA VAL A 91 -12.50 -7.75 14.91
C VAL A 91 -11.10 -7.65 14.30
N GLY A 92 -10.41 -6.54 14.51
CA GLY A 92 -9.17 -6.21 13.80
C GLY A 92 -7.88 -6.76 14.39
N HIS A 93 -7.94 -7.52 15.47
CA HIS A 93 -6.79 -8.21 16.08
C HIS A 93 -7.01 -9.72 16.10
N GLU A 94 -5.93 -10.46 16.40
CA GLU A 94 -5.92 -11.92 16.34
C GLU A 94 -7.04 -12.51 17.19
N THR A 95 -7.53 -13.68 16.75
CA THR A 95 -8.74 -14.33 17.26
C THR A 95 -9.98 -13.42 17.23
N PHE A 96 -10.08 -12.56 16.21
CA PHE A 96 -11.17 -11.62 15.99
C PHE A 96 -11.43 -10.66 17.15
N ASN A 97 -10.37 -10.32 17.91
CA ASN A 97 -10.43 -9.31 18.97
C ASN A 97 -10.50 -7.90 18.40
N ALA A 98 -10.88 -6.93 19.23
CA ALA A 98 -10.86 -5.52 18.86
C ALA A 98 -9.43 -5.03 18.56
N TYR A 99 -9.30 -4.22 17.52
CA TYR A 99 -8.06 -3.55 17.17
C TYR A 99 -7.70 -2.49 18.22
N GLU A 100 -6.43 -2.45 18.56
CA GLU A 100 -5.84 -1.44 19.42
C GLU A 100 -4.43 -1.07 18.90
N PRO A 101 -4.04 0.22 18.93
CA PRO A 101 -2.85 0.72 18.22
C PRO A 101 -1.51 0.31 18.83
N SER A 102 -1.50 -0.49 19.90
CA SER A 102 -0.30 -1.14 20.44
C SER A 102 0.00 -2.48 19.77
N ARG A 103 -0.86 -2.96 18.86
CA ARG A 103 -0.68 -4.16 18.05
C ARG A 103 -1.07 -3.92 16.58
N PRO A 104 -0.56 -4.70 15.62
CA PRO A 104 -0.95 -4.58 14.22
C PRO A 104 -2.38 -5.04 14.00
N TYR A 105 -3.03 -4.47 12.98
CA TYR A 105 -4.26 -5.01 12.43
C TYR A 105 -3.97 -6.38 11.79
N SER A 106 -4.51 -7.43 12.37
CA SER A 106 -4.35 -8.82 11.93
C SER A 106 -5.52 -9.64 12.50
N PRO A 107 -6.68 -9.67 11.83
CA PRO A 107 -7.94 -10.09 12.43
C PRO A 107 -8.05 -11.61 12.73
N ALA A 108 -7.23 -12.44 12.09
CA ALA A 108 -7.32 -13.90 12.21
C ALA A 108 -5.95 -14.52 12.50
N THR A 109 -5.95 -15.64 13.21
CA THR A 109 -4.75 -16.44 13.53
C THR A 109 -4.35 -17.39 12.41
N ASP A 110 -5.28 -17.73 11.51
CA ASP A 110 -5.05 -18.69 10.44
C ASP A 110 -3.96 -18.24 9.46
N VAL A 111 -3.25 -19.20 8.87
CA VAL A 111 -2.16 -18.89 7.95
C VAL A 111 -2.72 -18.53 6.57
N GLY A 112 -2.89 -17.22 6.33
CA GLY A 112 -3.19 -16.68 5.00
C GLY A 112 -1.95 -16.59 4.11
N PRO A 113 -2.12 -16.40 2.79
CA PRO A 113 -1.01 -16.15 1.88
C PRO A 113 -0.28 -14.84 2.26
N CYS A 114 1.01 -14.78 1.94
CA CYS A 114 1.80 -13.56 2.06
C CYS A 114 1.25 -12.48 1.12
N VAL A 115 1.35 -11.22 1.54
CA VAL A 115 0.78 -10.05 0.84
C VAL A 115 1.19 -10.00 -0.64
N TYR A 116 2.46 -10.27 -0.97
CA TYR A 116 2.98 -10.12 -2.34
C TYR A 116 3.09 -11.42 -3.15
N ASP A 117 3.12 -12.58 -2.50
CA ASP A 117 3.22 -13.89 -3.18
C ASP A 117 2.28 -14.92 -2.54
N LYS A 118 1.33 -15.41 -3.33
CA LYS A 118 0.33 -16.39 -2.91
C LYS A 118 0.90 -17.77 -2.55
N LYS A 119 2.15 -18.07 -2.96
CA LYS A 119 2.84 -19.32 -2.63
C LYS A 119 3.52 -19.27 -1.27
N LEU A 120 3.74 -18.07 -0.73
CA LEU A 120 4.31 -17.86 0.59
C LEU A 120 3.20 -17.69 1.62
N TRP A 121 3.52 -17.97 2.86
CA TRP A 121 2.62 -17.88 4.01
C TRP A 121 2.93 -16.59 4.77
N MET A 122 1.91 -15.87 5.22
CA MET A 122 2.12 -14.72 6.09
C MET A 122 2.53 -15.23 7.48
N GLY A 123 3.72 -14.85 7.92
CA GLY A 123 4.20 -15.13 9.27
C GLY A 123 3.77 -14.05 10.26
N SER A 124 4.35 -14.08 11.46
CA SER A 124 4.04 -13.14 12.52
C SER A 124 4.55 -11.73 12.25
N PHE A 125 3.88 -10.74 12.82
CA PHE A 125 4.42 -9.40 12.95
C PHE A 125 5.44 -9.31 14.09
N LYS A 126 6.39 -8.38 14.00
CA LYS A 126 7.23 -8.01 15.14
C LYS A 126 6.36 -7.42 16.25
N THR A 127 6.73 -7.72 17.49
CA THR A 127 6.00 -7.28 18.71
C THR A 127 6.06 -5.77 18.97
N LYS A 128 7.03 -5.07 18.36
CA LYS A 128 7.17 -3.61 18.45
C LYS A 128 7.06 -2.98 17.06
N PRO A 129 6.39 -1.83 16.93
CA PRO A 129 6.33 -1.13 15.66
C PRO A 129 7.72 -0.56 15.32
N ALA A 130 8.08 -0.58 14.04
CA ALA A 130 9.31 0.04 13.55
C ALA A 130 9.24 1.57 13.59
N VAL A 131 8.03 2.13 13.44
CA VAL A 131 7.77 3.56 13.54
C VAL A 131 6.51 3.78 14.38
N LYS A 132 6.56 4.75 15.29
CA LYS A 132 5.46 5.16 16.15
C LYS A 132 5.36 6.68 16.17
N GLY A 133 4.16 7.23 15.99
CA GLY A 133 3.94 8.66 16.13
C GLY A 133 2.52 9.08 15.77
N TYR A 134 2.38 10.35 15.38
CA TYR A 134 1.17 10.91 14.79
C TYR A 134 1.43 11.35 13.36
N ARG A 135 0.41 11.23 12.51
CA ARG A 135 0.43 11.72 11.13
C ARG A 135 -0.90 12.41 10.82
N LEU A 136 -0.81 13.55 10.15
CA LEU A 136 -1.98 14.30 9.73
C LEU A 136 -2.76 13.51 8.67
N VAL A 137 -4.09 13.52 8.79
CA VAL A 137 -5.05 13.00 7.83
C VAL A 137 -6.07 14.10 7.60
N GLY A 138 -5.68 15.14 6.87
CA GLY A 138 -6.46 16.37 6.71
C GLY A 138 -6.36 17.32 7.91
N ALA A 139 -6.72 18.58 7.69
CA ALA A 139 -6.62 19.63 8.70
C ALA A 139 -7.38 19.25 9.99
N GLY A 140 -6.76 19.48 11.14
CA GLY A 140 -7.34 19.21 12.46
C GLY A 140 -7.43 17.72 12.86
N HIS A 141 -7.03 16.79 11.99
CA HIS A 141 -7.22 15.35 12.22
C HIS A 141 -5.87 14.62 12.22
N ASN A 142 -5.39 14.25 13.41
CA ASN A 142 -4.17 13.48 13.58
C ASN A 142 -4.49 12.00 13.85
N ALA A 143 -3.94 11.11 13.03
CA ALA A 143 -4.03 9.68 13.25
C ALA A 143 -2.86 9.18 14.10
N HIS A 144 -3.12 8.21 14.99
CA HIS A 144 -2.06 7.38 15.53
C HIS A 144 -1.43 6.60 14.39
N TYR A 145 -0.16 6.87 14.13
CA TYR A 145 0.58 6.26 13.04
C TYR A 145 1.50 5.17 13.53
N ARG A 146 1.44 4.00 12.89
CA ARG A 146 2.33 2.86 13.16
C ARG A 146 2.85 2.27 11.86
N GLU A 147 4.09 1.80 11.90
CA GLU A 147 4.60 0.86 10.89
C GLU A 147 4.97 -0.46 11.55
N TRP A 148 4.33 -1.54 11.12
CA TRP A 148 4.59 -2.88 11.59
C TRP A 148 5.40 -3.66 10.55
N LYS A 149 6.37 -4.45 11.01
CA LYS A 149 7.12 -5.37 10.14
C LYS A 149 6.49 -6.75 10.25
N GLY A 150 5.99 -7.28 9.14
CA GLY A 150 5.52 -8.66 9.01
C GLY A 150 6.53 -9.51 8.25
N SER A 151 6.58 -10.80 8.55
CA SER A 151 7.36 -11.78 7.79
C SER A 151 6.49 -12.54 6.80
N CYS A 152 7.14 -13.06 5.76
CA CYS A 152 6.60 -14.08 4.89
C CYS A 152 7.53 -15.28 4.91
N MET A 153 6.94 -16.46 4.89
CA MET A 153 7.62 -17.73 5.14
C MET A 153 7.27 -18.72 4.04
N TYR A 154 8.14 -19.69 3.79
CA TYR A 154 7.75 -20.85 3.02
C TYR A 154 6.71 -21.66 3.81
N GLY A 155 5.72 -22.20 3.12
CA GLY A 155 4.74 -23.09 3.74
C GLY A 155 5.36 -24.41 4.21
N PRO A 156 4.53 -25.31 4.79
CA PRO A 156 4.95 -26.63 5.20
C PRO A 156 5.59 -27.39 4.02
N PRO A 157 6.62 -28.21 4.26
CA PRO A 157 7.23 -28.49 5.56
C PRO A 157 8.37 -27.52 5.97
N LYS A 158 8.71 -26.53 5.13
CA LYS A 158 9.95 -25.75 5.29
C LYS A 158 9.88 -24.75 6.43
N TYR A 159 8.80 -23.95 6.52
CA TYR A 159 8.63 -22.88 7.51
C TYR A 159 9.81 -21.88 7.61
N ASP A 160 10.65 -21.79 6.58
CA ASP A 160 11.79 -20.87 6.55
C ASP A 160 11.37 -19.45 6.19
N TYR A 161 12.13 -18.45 6.64
CA TYR A 161 11.95 -17.06 6.26
C TYR A 161 12.18 -16.86 4.76
N ALA A 162 11.19 -16.27 4.07
CA ALA A 162 11.24 -15.96 2.65
C ALA A 162 11.37 -14.46 2.37
N GLY A 163 10.97 -13.61 3.32
CA GLY A 163 11.04 -12.16 3.17
C GLY A 163 10.15 -11.43 4.16
N GLY A 164 9.98 -10.12 3.98
CA GLY A 164 9.16 -9.31 4.86
C GLY A 164 8.40 -8.21 4.14
N PHE A 165 7.40 -7.67 4.81
CA PHE A 165 6.61 -6.54 4.34
C PHE A 165 6.43 -5.52 5.47
N THR A 166 5.93 -4.34 5.11
CA THR A 166 5.62 -3.28 6.08
C THR A 166 4.15 -2.93 5.97
N GLN A 167 3.44 -3.02 7.08
CA GLN A 167 2.07 -2.55 7.22
C GLN A 167 2.07 -1.17 7.87
N ARG A 168 1.60 -0.16 7.13
CA ARG A 168 1.43 1.22 7.60
C ARG A 168 0.00 1.41 8.06
N GLU A 169 -0.20 1.98 9.23
CA GLU A 169 -1.52 2.15 9.83
C GLU A 169 -1.73 3.61 10.25
N TRP A 170 -2.88 4.18 9.86
CA TRP A 170 -3.37 5.47 10.35
C TRP A 170 -4.69 5.22 11.07
N TYR A 171 -4.67 5.29 12.41
CA TYR A 171 -5.85 5.10 13.23
C TYR A 171 -6.37 6.44 13.78
N LEU A 172 -7.62 6.76 13.44
CA LEU A 172 -8.36 7.91 13.99
C LEU A 172 -9.43 7.39 14.96
N PRO A 173 -9.18 7.43 16.28
CA PRO A 173 -10.07 6.81 17.27
C PRO A 173 -11.42 7.51 17.36
N THR A 174 -11.45 8.85 17.33
CA THR A 174 -12.68 9.64 17.40
C THR A 174 -13.61 9.34 16.21
N SER A 175 -13.07 9.35 14.99
CA SER A 175 -13.83 9.06 13.77
C SER A 175 -14.06 7.57 13.53
N LYS A 176 -13.44 6.69 14.34
CA LYS A 176 -13.45 5.23 14.20
C LYS A 176 -13.07 4.78 12.78
N ILE A 177 -11.95 5.32 12.28
CA ILE A 177 -11.39 4.99 10.98
C ILE A 177 -10.00 4.41 11.18
N LEU A 178 -9.72 3.27 10.54
CA LEU A 178 -8.39 2.69 10.46
C LEU A 178 -8.02 2.51 8.98
N ILE A 179 -6.92 3.12 8.56
CA ILE A 179 -6.37 2.94 7.21
C ILE A 179 -5.18 2.00 7.31
N VAL A 180 -5.19 0.90 6.55
CA VAL A 180 -4.14 -0.13 6.57
C VAL A 180 -3.54 -0.29 5.17
N ASP A 181 -2.23 -0.10 5.04
CA ASP A 181 -1.51 -0.22 3.77
C ASP A 181 -0.29 -1.14 3.90
N GLN A 182 -0.37 -2.31 3.28
CA GLN A 182 0.70 -3.31 3.26
C GLN A 182 1.63 -3.16 2.04
N TRP A 183 1.32 -2.24 1.13
CA TRP A 183 1.96 -2.13 -0.18
C TRP A 183 2.88 -0.92 -0.32
N LYS A 184 3.05 -0.15 0.77
CA LYS A 184 3.73 1.15 0.74
C LYS A 184 3.23 2.01 -0.42
N THR A 185 1.91 2.06 -0.60
CA THR A 185 1.23 2.75 -1.70
C THR A 185 1.86 4.14 -1.93
N PRO A 186 2.45 4.39 -3.13
CA PRO A 186 3.08 5.67 -3.44
C PRO A 186 2.09 6.83 -3.34
N GLY A 187 2.51 7.94 -2.75
CA GLY A 187 1.69 9.14 -2.61
C GLY A 187 0.58 9.07 -1.54
N LEU A 188 0.25 7.89 -0.99
CA LEU A 188 -0.84 7.73 -0.03
C LEU A 188 -0.72 8.67 1.18
N ALA A 189 0.47 8.77 1.78
CA ALA A 189 0.68 9.64 2.93
C ALA A 189 0.42 11.12 2.61
N THR A 190 0.75 11.57 1.39
CA THR A 190 0.45 12.93 0.92
C THR A 190 -1.05 13.12 0.69
N ILE A 191 -1.70 12.15 0.02
CA ILE A 191 -3.16 12.17 -0.20
C ILE A 191 -3.92 12.28 1.13
N LEU A 192 -3.52 11.48 2.12
CA LEU A 192 -4.12 11.52 3.45
C LEU A 192 -3.85 12.85 4.14
N ARG A 193 -2.62 13.36 4.09
CA ARG A 193 -2.28 14.66 4.70
C ARG A 193 -3.15 15.79 4.15
N THR A 194 -3.47 15.77 2.85
CA THR A 194 -4.27 16.80 2.17
C THR A 194 -5.76 16.45 2.05
N SER A 195 -6.25 15.46 2.80
CA SER A 195 -7.68 15.10 2.78
C SER A 195 -8.54 16.20 3.43
N THR A 196 -9.83 16.19 3.13
CA THR A 196 -10.79 17.13 3.71
C THR A 196 -11.82 16.38 4.57
N TRP A 197 -12.45 17.10 5.49
CA TRP A 197 -13.47 16.60 6.40
C TRP A 197 -14.67 17.53 6.33
N ASN A 198 -15.85 16.98 6.01
CA ASN A 198 -17.12 17.69 5.92
C ASN A 198 -18.23 16.90 6.62
#